data_AF-A0AA97DSA3-F1
#
_entry.id   AF-A0AA97DSA3-F1
#
_cell.length_a   1.000
_cell.length_b   1.000
_cell.length_c   1.000
_cell.angle_alpha   90.00
_cell.angle_beta   90.00
_cell.angle_gamma   90.00
#
_symmetry.space_group_name_H-M   'P 1'
#
loop_
_entity.id
_entity.type
_entity.pdbx_description
1 polymer ?
#
loop_
_entity_poly.entity_id
_entity_poly.type
_entity_poly.pdbx_seq_one_letter_code
_entity_poly.pdbx_strand_id
1 'polypeptide(L)'
;MTDGTDTAYSSRGQSIFTDSRDAVQYFYQEFSLAEDPGDRDLTLTIGPASSMETSEVLTASLDLAAVYQAHPIAFPTDQQDAYRTSAYLEQDTSSVPLPQAWESSEVQFAGVGFMGDELCLALITPPYDLYQGVSCDIVSLLDTRTGKIIDNTGSGTYPLEGEDSEIREARFQGLTVDDLPYLQPQIIYTRSVPLTQKPWEVSFRAKSAQTYSRALSLDLSDGSHIDHLFLSPLGIRIEGTRPASLDEDGGLDRAPHIAVILQDNSIIGASVSECGLSMEESSARETFEVTYVYQAGTDSRRFLSVSDVTGIRIGDTTISIAE
;
A
#
# COMPACT_ATOMS: atom_id res chain seq x y z
N MET A 1 -13.79 -34.19 -0.99
CA MET A 1 -14.75 -33.07 -0.93
C MET A 1 -14.14 -32.05 -0.01
N THR A 2 -13.25 -31.24 -0.57
CA THR A 2 -12.65 -30.09 0.10
C THR A 2 -13.39 -28.87 -0.43
N ASP A 3 -13.95 -28.11 0.51
CA ASP A 3 -14.80 -26.96 0.28
C ASP A 3 -14.06 -25.92 -0.55
N GLY A 4 -14.68 -25.50 -1.65
CA GLY A 4 -14.16 -24.54 -2.62
C GLY A 4 -14.14 -23.14 -2.02
N THR A 5 -13.15 -22.88 -1.18
CA THR A 5 -12.79 -21.52 -0.80
C THR A 5 -12.03 -20.92 -1.98
N ASP A 6 -12.74 -20.05 -2.71
CA ASP A 6 -12.19 -19.14 -3.71
C ASP A 6 -11.04 -18.33 -3.08
N THR A 7 -9.81 -18.71 -3.40
CA THR A 7 -8.63 -17.87 -3.21
C THR A 7 -8.11 -17.45 -4.56
N ALA A 8 -8.89 -16.62 -5.26
CA ALA A 8 -8.32 -15.74 -6.27
C ALA A 8 -7.63 -14.61 -5.50
N TYR A 9 -6.30 -14.71 -5.35
CA TYR A 9 -5.51 -13.66 -4.74
C TYR A 9 -5.65 -12.37 -5.57
N SER A 10 -6.29 -11.35 -4.99
CA SER A 10 -6.28 -9.99 -5.52
C SER A 10 -5.07 -9.25 -4.96
N SER A 11 -4.09 -8.92 -5.78
CA SER A 11 -3.08 -7.93 -5.38
C SER A 11 -3.76 -6.56 -5.31
N ARG A 12 -3.64 -5.85 -4.18
CA ARG A 12 -4.05 -4.45 -4.06
C ARG A 12 -2.87 -3.58 -4.51
N GLY A 13 -2.98 -2.93 -5.67
CA GLY A 13 -2.13 -1.80 -6.05
C GLY A 13 -2.87 -0.48 -5.82
N GLN A 14 -2.22 0.50 -5.20
CA GLN A 14 -2.69 1.88 -5.13
C GLN A 14 -1.81 2.71 -6.06
N SER A 15 -2.38 3.20 -7.16
CA SER A 15 -1.67 4.09 -8.08
C SER A 15 -2.09 5.53 -7.82
N ILE A 16 -1.10 6.42 -7.64
CA ILE A 16 -1.28 7.85 -7.37
C ILE A 16 -0.96 8.60 -8.66
N PHE A 17 -1.95 9.28 -9.23
CA PHE A 17 -1.70 10.27 -10.28
C PHE A 17 -1.67 11.66 -9.65
N THR A 18 -0.55 12.37 -9.78
CA THR A 18 -0.44 13.80 -9.52
C THR A 18 -0.70 14.56 -10.83
N ASP A 19 -1.72 15.43 -10.84
CA ASP A 19 -1.77 16.49 -11.87
C ASP A 19 -0.61 17.47 -11.58
N SER A 20 -0.29 18.33 -12.54
CA SER A 20 0.62 19.48 -12.48
C SER A 20 0.46 20.43 -11.28
N ARG A 21 -0.49 20.16 -10.38
CA ARG A 21 -0.65 20.75 -9.04
C ARG A 21 -0.47 19.62 -8.01
N ASP A 22 0.61 19.65 -7.24
CA ASP A 22 0.91 18.66 -6.17
C ASP A 22 -0.20 18.48 -5.12
N ALA A 23 -1.22 19.35 -5.11
CA ALA A 23 -2.33 19.37 -4.17
C ALA A 23 -3.51 18.44 -4.53
N VAL A 24 -3.48 17.75 -5.69
CA VAL A 24 -4.55 16.82 -6.09
C VAL A 24 -3.98 15.45 -6.45
N GLN A 25 -4.40 14.43 -5.69
CA GLN A 25 -4.07 13.03 -5.94
C GLN A 25 -5.32 12.25 -6.33
N TYR A 26 -5.20 11.42 -7.37
CA TYR A 26 -6.25 10.48 -7.78
C TYR A 26 -5.85 9.06 -7.36
N PHE A 27 -6.81 8.33 -6.78
CA PHE A 27 -6.62 6.96 -6.31
C PHE A 27 -7.54 6.00 -7.04
N TYR A 28 -7.01 4.84 -7.42
CA TYR A 28 -7.79 3.68 -7.82
C TYR A 28 -7.10 2.39 -7.37
N GLN A 29 -7.88 1.33 -7.20
CA GLN A 29 -7.37 -0.01 -6.90
C GLN A 29 -7.09 -0.75 -8.20
N GLU A 30 -5.85 -1.18 -8.39
CA GLU A 30 -5.45 -2.08 -9.47
C GLU A 30 -5.73 -3.53 -9.09
N PHE A 31 -6.26 -4.30 -10.05
CA PHE A 31 -6.50 -5.73 -9.89
C PHE A 31 -5.57 -6.51 -10.82
N SER A 32 -4.77 -7.39 -10.25
CA SER A 32 -4.09 -8.45 -11.01
C SER A 32 -4.67 -9.80 -10.63
N LEU A 33 -4.90 -10.64 -11.63
CA LEU A 33 -5.23 -12.05 -11.44
C LEU A 33 -3.93 -12.84 -11.30
N ALA A 34 -3.78 -13.55 -10.19
CA ALA A 34 -2.63 -14.43 -9.96
C ALA A 34 -2.71 -15.74 -10.76
N GLU A 35 -3.91 -16.22 -11.09
CA GLU A 35 -4.16 -17.49 -11.76
C GLU A 35 -5.26 -17.38 -12.82
N ASP A 36 -5.34 -18.37 -13.72
CA ASP A 36 -6.41 -18.48 -14.71
C ASP A 36 -7.75 -18.74 -14.00
N PRO A 37 -8.72 -17.83 -14.08
CA PRO A 37 -10.03 -17.99 -13.43
C PRO A 37 -10.88 -19.11 -14.04
N GLY A 38 -10.50 -19.61 -15.21
CA GLY A 38 -11.31 -20.54 -15.97
C GLY A 38 -12.56 -19.87 -16.58
N ASP A 39 -13.58 -20.67 -16.95
CA ASP A 39 -14.90 -20.19 -17.40
C ASP A 39 -15.76 -19.55 -16.28
N ARG A 40 -15.15 -19.17 -15.15
CA ARG A 40 -15.86 -18.55 -14.02
C ARG A 40 -16.19 -17.09 -14.35
N ASP A 41 -17.34 -16.63 -13.86
CA ASP A 41 -17.64 -15.21 -13.86
C ASP A 41 -16.74 -14.51 -12.85
N LEU A 42 -15.90 -13.60 -13.34
CA LEU A 42 -15.14 -12.71 -12.49
C LEU A 42 -15.88 -11.39 -12.36
N THR A 43 -16.00 -10.91 -11.14
CA THR A 43 -16.46 -9.55 -10.87
C THR A 43 -15.29 -8.79 -10.25
N LEU A 44 -14.81 -7.79 -10.98
CA LEU A 44 -13.87 -6.80 -10.47
C LEU A 44 -14.67 -5.65 -9.89
N THR A 45 -14.49 -5.39 -8.59
CA THR A 45 -15.13 -4.26 -7.91
C THR A 45 -14.07 -3.21 -7.62
N ILE A 46 -14.04 -2.14 -8.42
CA ILE A 46 -13.19 -0.99 -8.17
C ILE A 46 -13.94 -0.06 -7.20
N GLY A 47 -13.32 0.25 -6.05
CA GLY A 47 -13.86 1.22 -5.10
C GLY A 47 -14.14 2.58 -5.76
N PRO A 48 -14.96 3.45 -5.13
CA PRO A 48 -15.28 4.74 -5.71
C PRO A 48 -14.01 5.56 -6.00
N ALA A 49 -13.95 6.21 -7.16
CA ALA A 49 -12.85 7.11 -7.47
C ALA A 49 -13.07 8.41 -6.69
N SER A 50 -12.00 8.94 -6.10
CA SER A 50 -12.06 10.17 -5.29
C SER A 50 -10.85 11.05 -5.58
N SER A 51 -11.05 12.37 -5.53
CA SER A 51 -9.96 13.33 -5.51
C SER A 51 -9.65 13.68 -4.07
N MET A 52 -8.37 13.68 -3.71
CA MET A 52 -7.91 14.16 -2.40
C MET A 52 -7.29 15.54 -2.55
N GLU A 53 -7.78 16.48 -1.74
CA GLU A 53 -7.28 17.85 -1.64
C GLU A 53 -6.67 18.05 -0.24
N THR A 54 -5.47 18.61 -0.19
CA THR A 54 -4.78 18.94 1.07
C THR A 54 -4.66 20.44 1.22
N SER A 55 -4.94 20.96 2.43
CA SER A 55 -4.88 22.40 2.70
C SER A 55 -3.44 22.86 2.82
N GLU A 56 -3.22 24.17 2.77
CA GLU A 56 -2.00 24.74 3.35
C GLU A 56 -1.95 24.44 4.86
N VAL A 57 -0.74 24.51 5.44
CA VAL A 57 -0.56 24.38 6.88
C VAL A 57 -1.17 25.60 7.58
N LEU A 58 -2.16 25.36 8.43
CA LEU A 58 -2.82 26.39 9.23
C LEU A 58 -2.26 26.40 10.65
N THR A 59 -1.87 27.56 11.15
CA THR A 59 -1.38 27.69 12.53
C THR A 59 -2.53 28.02 13.48
N ALA A 60 -2.78 27.15 14.45
CA ALA A 60 -3.80 27.31 15.46
C ALA A 60 -3.28 28.16 16.62
N SER A 61 -3.96 29.27 16.91
CA SER A 61 -3.66 30.12 18.06
C SER A 61 -4.44 29.62 19.28
N LEU A 62 -3.94 28.57 19.92
CA LEU A 62 -4.54 27.95 21.10
C LEU A 62 -3.73 28.30 22.36
N ASP A 63 -4.42 28.53 23.47
CA ASP A 63 -3.77 28.60 24.79
C ASP A 63 -3.67 27.18 25.37
N LEU A 64 -2.66 26.43 24.90
CA LEU A 64 -2.44 25.05 25.33
C LEU A 64 -2.19 24.95 26.85
N ALA A 65 -1.58 25.98 27.43
CA ALA A 65 -1.32 26.03 28.87
C ALA A 65 -2.63 26.16 29.65
N ALA A 66 -3.54 27.03 29.23
CA ALA A 66 -4.86 27.16 29.87
C ALA A 66 -5.68 25.88 29.77
N VAL A 67 -5.70 25.22 28.60
CA VAL A 67 -6.40 23.93 28.43
C VAL A 67 -5.82 22.87 29.36
N TYR A 68 -4.49 22.72 29.39
CA TYR A 68 -3.83 21.75 30.25
C TYR A 68 -4.06 22.04 31.74
N GLN A 69 -3.99 23.31 32.16
CA GLN A 69 -4.18 23.71 33.56
C GLN A 69 -5.61 23.53 34.06
N ALA A 70 -6.61 23.63 33.16
CA ALA A 70 -8.01 23.44 33.52
C ALA A 70 -8.29 21.98 33.96
N HIS A 71 -7.69 21.01 33.28
CA HIS A 71 -7.80 19.59 33.65
C HIS A 71 -6.55 18.80 33.19
N PRO A 72 -5.47 18.74 34.00
CA PRO A 72 -4.21 18.14 33.57
C PRO A 72 -4.33 16.64 33.26
N ILE A 73 -3.91 16.22 32.07
CA ILE A 73 -3.85 14.81 31.67
C ILE A 73 -2.39 14.32 31.69
N ALA A 74 -2.15 13.22 32.41
CA ALA A 74 -0.89 12.49 32.38
C ALA A 74 -1.17 11.03 32.00
N PHE A 75 -0.64 10.58 30.87
CA PHE A 75 -0.79 9.23 30.36
C PHE A 75 0.30 8.31 30.93
N PRO A 76 -0.08 7.22 31.62
CA PRO A 76 0.83 6.12 31.90
C PRO A 76 1.25 5.42 30.60
N THR A 77 2.49 4.93 30.56
CA THR A 77 3.11 4.31 29.38
C THR A 77 2.42 3.03 28.88
N ASP A 78 1.64 2.35 29.72
CA ASP A 78 1.08 1.02 29.48
C ASP A 78 -0.47 0.97 29.37
N GLN A 79 -1.14 2.09 29.06
CA GLN A 79 -2.61 2.18 29.05
C GLN A 79 -3.28 1.72 27.75
N GLN A 80 -4.54 1.27 27.88
CA GLN A 80 -5.42 0.87 26.79
C GLN A 80 -6.11 2.10 26.15
N ASP A 81 -6.44 2.01 24.86
CA ASP A 81 -7.05 3.09 24.06
C ASP A 81 -8.27 3.75 24.72
N ALA A 82 -9.14 2.96 25.35
CA ALA A 82 -10.35 3.45 26.04
C ALA A 82 -10.07 4.46 27.17
N TYR A 83 -8.93 4.33 27.86
CA TYR A 83 -8.51 5.29 28.87
C TYR A 83 -8.12 6.62 28.24
N ARG A 84 -7.40 6.59 27.11
CA ARG A 84 -6.97 7.81 26.41
C ARG A 84 -8.15 8.61 25.90
N THR A 85 -9.10 7.92 25.28
CA THR A 85 -10.36 8.52 24.82
C THR A 85 -11.10 9.19 25.98
N SER A 86 -11.31 8.47 27.09
CA SER A 86 -12.01 9.01 28.26
C SER A 86 -11.30 10.24 28.85
N ALA A 87 -9.97 10.21 28.95
CA ALA A 87 -9.20 11.31 29.52
C ALA A 87 -9.31 12.60 28.69
N TYR A 88 -9.24 12.49 27.34
CA TYR A 88 -9.40 13.66 26.47
C TYR A 88 -10.82 14.25 26.55
N LEU A 89 -11.85 13.41 26.60
CA LEU A 89 -13.24 13.89 26.71
C LEU A 89 -13.54 14.61 28.04
N GLU A 90 -12.74 14.41 29.08
CA GLU A 90 -12.85 15.17 30.33
C GLU A 90 -12.30 16.61 30.23
N GLN A 91 -11.41 16.90 29.27
CA GLN A 91 -10.96 18.25 28.98
C GLN A 91 -12.01 18.97 28.12
N ASP A 92 -12.89 19.76 28.76
CA ASP A 92 -13.88 20.58 28.04
C ASP A 92 -13.19 21.61 27.14
N THR A 93 -13.06 21.23 25.87
CA THR A 93 -12.36 21.97 24.81
C THR A 93 -13.33 22.45 23.73
N SER A 94 -14.64 22.31 23.97
CA SER A 94 -15.71 22.66 23.03
C SER A 94 -15.70 24.13 22.59
N SER A 95 -15.10 25.01 23.40
CA SER A 95 -14.99 26.45 23.14
C SER A 95 -13.67 26.88 22.48
N VAL A 96 -12.74 25.94 22.24
CA VAL A 96 -11.41 26.20 21.68
C VAL A 96 -11.50 26.24 20.15
N PRO A 97 -11.35 27.42 19.51
CA PRO A 97 -11.52 27.54 18.06
C PRO A 97 -10.31 26.99 17.32
N LEU A 98 -10.55 26.13 16.32
CA LEU A 98 -9.53 25.72 15.36
C LEU A 98 -9.63 26.52 14.05
N PRO A 99 -8.49 26.84 13.40
CA PRO A 99 -8.52 27.40 12.05
C PRO A 99 -9.17 26.39 11.11
N GLN A 100 -10.08 26.84 10.25
CA GLN A 100 -10.89 25.96 9.41
C GLN A 100 -10.43 25.99 7.96
N ALA A 101 -10.43 24.83 7.30
CA ALA A 101 -10.42 24.70 5.85
C ALA A 101 -11.77 24.14 5.38
N TRP A 102 -12.30 24.63 4.25
CA TRP A 102 -13.52 24.11 3.58
C TRP A 102 -14.77 23.90 4.45
N GLU A 103 -14.97 24.72 5.49
CA GLU A 103 -16.11 24.61 6.43
C GLU A 103 -16.13 23.28 7.24
N SER A 104 -14.97 22.78 7.67
CA SER A 104 -14.83 21.52 8.43
C SER A 104 -15.24 21.60 9.91
N SER A 105 -16.46 22.09 10.20
CA SER A 105 -16.92 22.36 11.57
C SER A 105 -17.00 21.13 12.50
N GLU A 106 -16.89 19.93 11.94
CA GLU A 106 -16.90 18.66 12.66
C GLU A 106 -15.56 18.38 13.34
N VAL A 107 -14.47 19.07 12.94
CA VAL A 107 -13.15 18.92 13.56
C VAL A 107 -13.03 19.83 14.78
N GLN A 108 -12.69 19.24 15.93
CA GLN A 108 -12.56 19.93 17.21
C GLN A 108 -11.23 19.63 17.86
N PHE A 109 -10.76 20.56 18.70
CA PHE A 109 -9.63 20.26 19.57
C PHE A 109 -10.14 19.35 20.68
N ALA A 110 -9.40 18.27 20.98
CA ALA A 110 -9.80 17.29 21.99
C ALA A 110 -9.05 17.48 23.31
N GLY A 111 -7.78 17.90 23.26
CA GLY A 111 -7.03 18.15 24.49
C GLY A 111 -5.51 18.12 24.37
N VAL A 112 -4.90 18.34 25.54
CA VAL A 112 -3.46 18.40 25.80
C VAL A 112 -3.12 17.43 26.93
N GLY A 113 -2.18 16.52 26.71
CA GLY A 113 -1.69 15.62 27.74
C GLY A 113 -0.18 15.41 27.66
N PHE A 114 0.38 14.73 28.65
CA PHE A 114 1.78 14.32 28.65
C PHE A 114 1.91 12.82 28.86
N MET A 115 2.82 12.19 28.12
CA MET A 115 3.24 10.81 28.30
C MET A 115 4.75 10.79 28.58
N GLY A 116 5.13 10.80 29.85
CA GLY A 116 6.53 11.00 30.22
C GLY A 116 7.02 12.39 29.81
N ASP A 117 8.00 12.46 28.91
CA ASP A 117 8.56 13.67 28.31
C ASP A 117 7.99 14.00 26.92
N GLU A 118 6.95 13.30 26.49
CA GLU A 118 6.23 13.57 25.24
C GLU A 118 4.98 14.39 25.51
N LEU A 119 4.85 15.52 24.80
CA LEU A 119 3.61 16.28 24.71
C LEU A 119 2.67 15.58 23.71
N CYS A 120 1.45 15.29 24.13
CA CYS A 120 0.39 14.74 23.30
C CYS A 120 -0.69 15.80 23.05
N LEU A 121 -1.03 16.05 21.79
CA LEU A 121 -2.11 16.93 21.38
C LEU A 121 -3.12 16.13 20.58
N ALA A 122 -4.40 16.32 20.85
CA ALA A 122 -5.44 15.51 20.24
C ALA A 122 -6.51 16.37 19.55
N LEU A 123 -7.02 15.86 18.43
CA LEU A 123 -8.16 16.38 17.69
C LEU A 123 -9.27 15.34 17.68
N ILE A 124 -10.53 15.77 17.78
CA ILE A 124 -11.69 14.97 17.38
C ILE A 124 -11.95 15.29 15.91
N THR A 125 -12.06 14.25 15.09
CA THR A 125 -12.32 14.37 13.65
C THR A 125 -13.26 13.24 13.23
N PRO A 126 -14.02 13.42 12.13
CA PRO A 126 -14.68 12.29 11.48
C PRO A 126 -13.66 11.17 11.17
N PRO A 127 -14.07 9.89 11.19
CA PRO A 127 -13.20 8.78 10.84
C PRO A 127 -12.62 8.98 9.45
N TYR A 128 -11.36 8.60 9.28
CA TYR A 128 -10.74 8.72 7.97
C TYR A 128 -11.40 7.77 6.97
N ASP A 129 -12.13 8.35 6.02
CA ASP A 129 -12.60 7.67 4.82
C ASP A 129 -11.80 8.19 3.61
N LEU A 130 -10.99 7.29 3.04
CA LEU A 130 -10.19 7.49 1.84
C LEU A 130 -11.01 8.05 0.66
N TYR A 131 -12.31 7.74 0.61
CA TYR A 131 -13.17 8.04 -0.53
C TYR A 131 -14.06 9.27 -0.31
N GLN A 132 -14.45 9.54 0.93
CA GLN A 132 -15.33 10.66 1.23
C GLN A 132 -15.16 11.13 2.67
N GLY A 133 -14.67 12.34 2.85
CA GLY A 133 -14.64 12.92 4.20
C GLY A 133 -13.60 14.01 4.33
N VAL A 134 -13.49 14.50 5.56
CA VAL A 134 -12.41 15.39 5.98
C VAL A 134 -11.69 14.72 7.13
N SER A 135 -10.38 14.61 7.02
CA SER A 135 -9.51 14.31 8.13
C SER A 135 -8.57 15.49 8.41
N CYS A 136 -8.05 15.50 9.62
CA CYS A 136 -7.19 16.55 10.10
C CYS A 136 -6.02 15.95 10.90
N ASP A 137 -4.85 16.55 10.76
CA ASP A 137 -3.62 16.15 11.45
C ASP A 137 -2.90 17.37 12.01
N ILE A 138 -2.37 17.24 13.23
CA ILE A 138 -1.36 18.15 13.75
C ILE A 138 0.00 17.64 13.27
N VAL A 139 0.60 18.36 12.33
CA VAL A 139 1.84 17.93 11.64
C VAL A 139 3.09 18.44 12.34
N SER A 140 2.99 19.56 13.05
CA SER A 140 4.10 20.20 13.74
C SER A 140 3.61 21.20 14.80
N LEU A 141 4.55 21.73 15.59
CA LEU A 141 4.36 22.87 16.48
C LEU A 141 5.29 24.01 16.08
N LEU A 142 4.79 25.24 16.09
CA LEU A 142 5.60 26.45 16.01
C LEU A 142 5.92 26.94 17.43
N ASP A 143 7.19 26.99 17.80
CA ASP A 143 7.64 27.65 19.03
C ASP A 143 7.80 29.16 18.77
N THR A 144 6.89 29.95 19.32
CA THR A 144 6.84 31.41 19.13
C THR A 144 8.00 32.17 19.77
N ARG A 145 8.74 31.56 20.71
CA ARG A 145 9.96 32.19 21.29
C ARG A 145 11.11 32.19 20.30
N THR A 146 11.24 31.10 19.56
CA THR A 146 12.43 30.81 18.73
C THR A 146 12.14 30.85 17.24
N GLY A 147 10.87 30.78 16.84
CA GLY A 147 10.44 30.60 15.46
C GLY A 147 10.69 29.19 14.91
N LYS A 148 11.10 28.24 15.77
CA LYS A 148 11.43 26.88 15.34
C LYS A 148 10.16 26.06 15.11
N ILE A 149 10.17 25.27 14.04
CA ILE A 149 9.19 24.21 13.80
C ILE A 149 9.66 22.92 14.49
N ILE A 150 8.77 22.29 15.25
CA ILE A 150 8.98 21.04 15.96
C ILE A 150 8.06 20.01 15.30
N ASP A 151 8.66 19.04 14.62
CA ASP A 151 7.91 18.05 13.86
C ASP A 151 7.23 17.03 14.78
N ASN A 152 6.07 16.53 14.34
CA ASN A 152 5.38 15.44 15.00
C ASN A 152 6.23 14.15 14.95
N THR A 153 6.47 13.52 16.10
CA THR A 153 7.29 12.32 16.26
C THR A 153 6.49 11.03 16.37
N GLY A 154 5.16 11.11 16.44
CA GLY A 154 4.31 9.93 16.51
C GLY A 154 2.82 10.25 16.55
N SER A 155 2.00 9.31 16.06
CA SER A 155 0.55 9.48 15.99
C SER A 155 -0.20 8.33 16.65
N GLY A 156 -1.41 8.62 17.11
CA GLY A 156 -2.38 7.62 17.58
C GLY A 156 -3.78 7.91 17.03
N THR A 157 -4.55 6.86 16.79
CA THR A 157 -5.97 6.99 16.41
C THR A 157 -6.81 6.16 17.37
N TYR A 158 -7.82 6.77 17.97
CA TYR A 158 -8.68 6.14 18.97
C TYR A 158 -10.16 6.34 18.58
N PRO A 159 -10.93 5.28 18.32
CA PRO A 159 -12.34 5.42 17.98
C PRO A 159 -13.15 5.92 19.18
N LEU A 160 -14.17 6.74 18.93
CA LEU A 160 -15.16 7.13 19.92
C LEU A 160 -16.32 6.13 19.87
N GLU A 161 -16.52 5.37 20.96
CA GLU A 161 -17.55 4.33 20.99
C GLU A 161 -18.96 4.92 20.78
N GLY A 162 -19.65 4.44 19.74
CA GLY A 162 -21.03 4.86 19.44
C GLY A 162 -21.13 6.19 18.68
N GLU A 163 -20.02 6.80 18.28
CA GLU A 163 -19.98 8.02 17.49
C GLU A 163 -19.31 7.79 16.13
N ASP A 164 -19.68 8.61 15.15
CA ASP A 164 -19.03 8.65 13.83
C ASP A 164 -17.87 9.66 13.88
N SER A 165 -16.96 9.44 14.83
CA SER A 165 -15.81 10.30 15.13
C SER A 165 -14.67 9.47 15.72
N GLU A 166 -13.44 9.98 15.59
CA GLU A 166 -12.25 9.43 16.21
C GLU A 166 -11.38 10.54 16.79
N ILE A 167 -10.58 10.18 17.78
CA ILE A 167 -9.50 11.03 18.30
C ILE A 167 -8.23 10.73 17.53
N ARG A 168 -7.63 11.75 16.92
CA ARG A 168 -6.30 11.68 16.32
C ARG A 168 -5.32 12.47 17.18
N GLU A 169 -4.34 11.76 17.72
CA GLU A 169 -3.30 12.28 18.60
C GLU A 169 -1.99 12.46 17.83
N ALA A 170 -1.33 13.59 18.06
CA ALA A 170 0.05 13.89 17.66
C ALA A 170 0.96 13.97 18.88
N ARG A 171 2.23 13.56 18.73
CA ARG A 171 3.21 13.50 19.82
C ARG A 171 4.46 14.29 19.49
N PHE A 172 5.04 14.91 20.51
CA PHE A 172 6.21 15.76 20.38
C PHE A 172 7.18 15.53 21.54
N GLN A 173 8.41 15.14 21.22
CA GLN A 173 9.44 14.80 22.22
C GLN A 173 10.12 16.03 22.83
N GLY A 174 10.51 15.90 24.10
CA GLY A 174 11.38 16.85 24.78
C GLY A 174 10.72 18.19 25.11
N LEU A 175 9.39 18.20 25.20
CA LEU A 175 8.60 19.37 25.58
C LEU A 175 8.07 19.22 27.00
N THR A 176 7.95 20.35 27.68
CA THR A 176 7.48 20.39 29.07
C THR A 176 6.26 21.28 29.22
N VAL A 177 5.61 21.24 30.38
CA VAL A 177 4.47 22.12 30.71
C VAL A 177 4.84 23.60 30.56
N ASP A 178 6.09 23.99 30.86
CA ASP A 178 6.57 25.37 30.76
C ASP A 178 6.68 25.87 29.30
N ASP A 179 6.71 24.96 28.33
CA ASP A 179 6.76 25.31 26.91
C ASP A 179 5.37 25.60 26.34
N LEU A 180 4.29 25.06 26.92
CA LEU A 180 2.91 25.17 26.41
C LEU A 180 2.46 26.59 26.03
N PRO A 181 2.76 27.66 26.81
CA PRO A 181 2.33 29.03 26.46
C PRO A 181 2.91 29.55 25.15
N TYR A 182 3.95 28.90 24.63
CA TYR A 182 4.71 29.37 23.48
C TYR A 182 4.51 28.51 22.23
N LEU A 183 3.76 27.42 22.33
CA LEU A 183 3.58 26.44 21.27
C LEU A 183 2.26 26.67 20.53
N GLN A 184 2.33 26.76 19.21
CA GLN A 184 1.16 26.87 18.34
C GLN A 184 1.07 25.64 17.43
N PRO A 185 -0.01 24.83 17.53
CA PRO A 185 -0.19 23.67 16.66
C PRO A 185 -0.30 24.08 15.19
N GLN A 186 0.38 23.35 14.33
CA GLN A 186 0.31 23.48 12.88
C GLN A 186 -0.48 22.31 12.31
N ILE A 187 -1.56 22.65 11.62
CA ILE A 187 -2.64 21.73 11.29
C ILE A 187 -2.79 21.66 9.77
N ILE A 188 -2.96 20.45 9.24
CA ILE A 188 -3.31 20.20 7.84
C ILE A 188 -4.67 19.50 7.79
N TYR A 189 -5.53 19.98 6.90
CA TYR A 189 -6.78 19.33 6.55
C TYR A 189 -6.62 18.56 5.23
N THR A 190 -7.13 17.34 5.20
CA THR A 190 -7.22 16.51 4.00
C THR A 190 -8.68 16.23 3.72
N ARG A 191 -9.13 16.51 2.50
CA ARG A 191 -10.50 16.26 2.06
C ARG A 191 -10.52 15.29 0.90
N SER A 192 -11.22 14.19 1.05
CA SER A 192 -11.57 13.29 -0.05
C SER A 192 -12.95 13.64 -0.59
N VAL A 193 -13.02 13.90 -1.89
CA VAL A 193 -14.27 14.19 -2.60
C VAL A 193 -14.53 13.06 -3.60
N PRO A 194 -15.66 12.33 -3.49
CA PRO A 194 -15.96 11.25 -4.40
C PRO A 194 -16.26 11.80 -5.80
N LEU A 195 -15.54 11.31 -6.80
CA LEU A 195 -15.81 11.54 -8.22
C LEU A 195 -16.90 10.61 -8.74
N THR A 196 -17.08 9.46 -8.08
CA THR A 196 -18.13 8.48 -8.40
C THR A 196 -18.95 8.17 -7.14
N GLN A 197 -20.27 8.15 -7.28
CA GLN A 197 -21.16 7.84 -6.14
C GLN A 197 -21.25 6.36 -5.82
N LYS A 198 -20.80 5.49 -6.72
CA LYS A 198 -20.84 4.04 -6.56
C LYS A 198 -19.50 3.44 -7.01
N PRO A 199 -19.09 2.31 -6.43
CA PRO A 199 -18.05 1.46 -7.00
C PRO A 199 -18.35 1.17 -8.47
N TRP A 200 -17.31 1.01 -9.27
CA TRP A 200 -17.45 0.46 -10.61
C TRP A 200 -17.28 -1.05 -10.54
N GLU A 201 -18.28 -1.76 -11.05
CA GLU A 201 -18.22 -3.21 -11.20
C GLU A 201 -18.04 -3.53 -12.67
N VAL A 202 -16.97 -4.27 -12.96
CA VAL A 202 -16.76 -4.88 -14.27
C VAL A 202 -16.87 -6.38 -14.08
N SER A 203 -18.01 -6.94 -14.47
CA SER A 203 -18.20 -8.38 -14.55
C SER A 203 -17.84 -8.85 -15.95
N PHE A 204 -16.92 -9.80 -16.04
CA PHE A 204 -16.60 -10.46 -17.29
C PHE A 204 -16.36 -11.94 -17.06
N ARG A 205 -16.66 -12.72 -18.09
CA ARG A 205 -16.27 -14.12 -18.17
C ARG A 205 -15.10 -14.20 -19.13
N ALA A 206 -13.92 -14.53 -18.61
CA ALA A 206 -12.86 -15.01 -19.46
C ALA A 206 -13.12 -16.50 -19.73
N LYS A 207 -12.78 -16.99 -20.92
CA LYS A 207 -12.70 -18.45 -21.09
C LYS A 207 -11.46 -18.94 -20.38
N SER A 208 -11.48 -20.18 -19.87
CA SER A 208 -10.25 -20.83 -19.41
C SER A 208 -9.18 -20.66 -20.47
N ALA A 209 -8.07 -20.04 -20.07
CA ALA A 209 -6.93 -19.88 -20.91
C ALA A 209 -6.35 -21.27 -21.19
N GLN A 210 -6.05 -21.57 -22.45
CA GLN A 210 -5.25 -22.75 -22.74
C GLN A 210 -3.88 -22.54 -22.07
N THR A 211 -3.52 -23.44 -21.16
CA THR A 211 -2.19 -23.48 -20.55
C THR A 211 -1.44 -24.67 -21.10
N TYR A 212 -0.13 -24.53 -21.24
CA TYR A 212 0.77 -25.62 -21.59
C TYR A 212 1.72 -25.88 -20.43
N SER A 213 1.88 -27.13 -20.04
CA SER A 213 2.86 -27.54 -19.04
C SER A 213 3.67 -28.70 -19.57
N ARG A 214 4.98 -28.64 -19.35
CA ARG A 214 5.91 -29.68 -19.78
C ARG A 214 7.01 -29.86 -18.74
N ALA A 215 7.20 -31.12 -18.35
CA ALA A 215 8.43 -31.54 -17.69
C ALA A 215 9.60 -31.42 -18.68
N LEU A 216 10.68 -30.82 -18.22
CA LEU A 216 11.91 -30.57 -18.94
C LEU A 216 13.08 -31.21 -18.19
N SER A 217 14.18 -31.36 -18.90
CA SER A 217 15.47 -31.63 -18.30
C SER A 217 16.46 -30.81 -19.11
N LEU A 218 16.67 -29.56 -18.68
CA LEU A 218 17.48 -28.58 -19.38
C LEU A 218 18.56 -28.06 -18.44
N ASP A 219 19.81 -28.40 -18.74
CA ASP A 219 20.97 -27.83 -18.08
C ASP A 219 21.39 -26.53 -18.76
N LEU A 220 21.56 -25.48 -17.96
CA LEU A 220 22.04 -24.18 -18.39
C LEU A 220 23.54 -24.02 -18.07
N SER A 221 24.20 -23.09 -18.77
CA SER A 221 25.64 -22.86 -18.66
C SER A 221 26.09 -22.33 -17.29
N ASP A 222 25.18 -21.74 -16.53
CA ASP A 222 25.39 -21.25 -15.17
C ASP A 222 25.30 -22.36 -14.10
N GLY A 223 25.03 -23.61 -14.51
CA GLY A 223 24.86 -24.77 -13.63
C GLY A 223 23.44 -24.94 -13.08
N SER A 224 22.50 -24.10 -13.51
CA SER A 224 21.07 -24.24 -13.24
C SER A 224 20.48 -25.40 -14.07
N HIS A 225 19.51 -26.09 -13.48
CA HIS A 225 18.74 -27.15 -14.11
C HIS A 225 17.26 -26.76 -14.09
N ILE A 226 16.60 -26.78 -15.24
CA ILE A 226 15.16 -26.50 -15.36
C ILE A 226 14.41 -27.83 -15.51
N ASP A 227 13.51 -28.06 -14.56
CA ASP A 227 12.72 -29.28 -14.43
C ASP A 227 11.32 -29.13 -15.03
N HIS A 228 10.74 -27.93 -14.99
CA HIS A 228 9.39 -27.68 -15.50
C HIS A 228 9.26 -26.32 -16.20
N LEU A 229 8.38 -26.30 -17.19
CA LEU A 229 7.96 -25.12 -17.92
C LEU A 229 6.44 -25.07 -17.97
N PHE A 230 5.90 -23.92 -17.59
CA PHE A 230 4.50 -23.58 -17.68
C PHE A 230 4.34 -22.35 -18.57
N LEU A 231 3.35 -22.39 -19.44
CA LEU A 231 3.04 -21.35 -20.41
C LEU A 231 1.55 -21.03 -20.30
N SER A 232 1.23 -19.76 -20.13
CA SER A 232 -0.14 -19.24 -20.09
C SER A 232 -0.24 -17.94 -20.89
N PRO A 233 -1.45 -17.42 -21.15
CA PRO A 233 -1.61 -16.12 -21.78
C PRO A 233 -1.02 -14.94 -21.00
N LEU A 234 -0.79 -15.12 -19.70
CA LEU A 234 -0.25 -14.11 -18.79
C LEU A 234 1.28 -14.07 -18.82
N GLY A 235 1.93 -15.17 -19.19
CA GLY A 235 3.38 -15.30 -19.08
C GLY A 235 3.91 -16.73 -19.11
N ILE A 236 5.18 -16.85 -18.73
CA ILE A 236 5.91 -18.11 -18.62
C ILE A 236 6.34 -18.29 -17.17
N ARG A 237 6.27 -19.52 -16.67
CA ARG A 237 6.89 -19.89 -15.41
C ARG A 237 7.82 -21.07 -15.60
N ILE A 238 8.99 -21.01 -15.01
CA ILE A 238 9.93 -22.13 -14.96
C ILE A 238 10.21 -22.50 -13.51
N GLU A 239 10.41 -23.78 -13.27
CA GLU A 239 10.80 -24.32 -11.98
C GLU A 239 12.05 -25.19 -12.18
N GLY A 240 12.95 -25.16 -11.21
CA GLY A 240 14.21 -25.86 -11.32
C GLY A 240 15.08 -25.81 -10.07
N THR A 241 16.32 -26.24 -10.22
CA THR A 241 17.35 -26.14 -9.18
C THR A 241 18.57 -25.40 -9.68
N ARG A 242 19.23 -24.63 -8.82
CA ARG A 242 20.49 -23.95 -9.14
C ARG A 242 21.50 -24.07 -8.00
N PRO A 243 22.81 -23.86 -8.27
CA PRO A 243 23.81 -23.85 -7.20
C PRO A 243 23.48 -22.77 -6.16
N ALA A 244 23.57 -23.11 -4.87
CA ALA A 244 23.28 -22.16 -3.80
C ALA A 244 24.24 -20.96 -3.86
N SER A 245 23.70 -19.73 -3.80
CA SER A 245 24.47 -18.49 -3.73
C SER A 245 24.77 -18.12 -2.28
N LEU A 246 25.96 -17.58 -2.01
CA LEU A 246 26.31 -16.98 -0.70
C LEU A 246 25.91 -15.50 -0.59
N ASP A 247 25.47 -14.87 -1.69
CA ASP A 247 25.12 -13.46 -1.75
C ASP A 247 23.60 -13.26 -1.52
N GLU A 248 23.25 -12.40 -0.55
CA GLU A 248 21.87 -12.13 -0.08
C GLU A 248 20.95 -11.45 -1.12
N ASP A 249 21.50 -10.91 -2.22
CA ASP A 249 20.75 -10.15 -3.24
C ASP A 249 20.33 -10.97 -4.49
N GLY A 250 20.57 -12.29 -4.50
CA GLY A 250 20.65 -13.12 -5.73
C GLY A 250 19.35 -13.60 -6.40
N GLY A 251 18.23 -12.89 -6.27
CA GLY A 251 16.94 -13.33 -6.81
C GLY A 251 16.80 -13.16 -8.34
N LEU A 252 16.73 -11.91 -8.78
CA LEU A 252 16.29 -11.55 -10.14
C LEU A 252 17.42 -11.54 -11.18
N ASP A 253 18.63 -11.11 -10.81
CA ASP A 253 19.75 -10.90 -11.74
C ASP A 253 20.32 -12.20 -12.34
N ARG A 254 19.96 -13.35 -11.77
CA ARG A 254 20.40 -14.69 -12.22
C ARG A 254 19.33 -15.47 -12.97
N ALA A 255 18.15 -14.89 -13.19
CA ALA A 255 17.11 -15.53 -13.96
C ALA A 255 17.55 -15.67 -15.44
N PRO A 256 17.33 -16.83 -16.08
CA PRO A 256 17.69 -16.99 -17.48
C PRO A 256 16.86 -16.07 -18.39
N HIS A 257 17.48 -15.54 -19.44
CA HIS A 257 16.74 -14.82 -20.47
C HIS A 257 15.81 -15.76 -21.23
N ILE A 258 14.53 -15.37 -21.31
CA ILE A 258 13.49 -16.11 -22.03
C ILE A 258 12.96 -15.26 -23.19
N ALA A 259 12.80 -15.90 -24.35
CA ALA A 259 12.08 -15.34 -25.49
C ALA A 259 11.06 -16.35 -26.03
N VAL A 260 9.97 -15.84 -26.59
CA VAL A 260 8.85 -16.61 -27.13
C VAL A 260 8.88 -16.53 -28.64
N ILE A 261 8.71 -17.66 -29.31
CA ILE A 261 8.64 -17.77 -30.77
C ILE A 261 7.18 -18.03 -31.13
N LEU A 262 6.63 -17.18 -31.99
CA LEU A 262 5.25 -17.29 -32.45
C LEU A 262 5.11 -18.04 -33.78
N GLN A 263 3.88 -18.39 -34.16
CA GLN A 263 3.55 -19.03 -35.45
C GLN A 263 4.00 -18.23 -36.67
N ASP A 264 4.02 -16.90 -36.58
CA ASP A 264 4.52 -16.01 -37.65
C ASP A 264 6.05 -15.88 -37.65
N ASN A 265 6.75 -16.68 -36.82
CA ASN A 265 8.18 -16.63 -36.54
C ASN A 265 8.68 -15.33 -35.90
N SER A 266 7.80 -14.46 -35.43
CA SER A 266 8.22 -13.32 -34.60
C SER A 266 8.73 -13.80 -33.25
N ILE A 267 9.68 -13.05 -32.69
CA ILE A 267 10.30 -13.35 -31.39
C ILE A 267 9.96 -12.21 -30.44
N ILE A 268 9.42 -12.57 -29.28
CA ILE A 268 9.00 -11.63 -28.23
C ILE A 268 9.84 -11.89 -26.99
N GLY A 269 10.39 -10.83 -26.39
CA GLY A 269 11.09 -10.93 -25.11
C GLY A 269 10.13 -11.18 -23.94
N ALA A 270 10.60 -11.85 -22.91
CA ALA A 270 9.91 -11.97 -21.64
C ALA A 270 10.78 -11.41 -20.51
N SER A 271 10.20 -10.59 -19.63
CA SER A 271 10.89 -10.03 -18.47
C SER A 271 10.47 -10.71 -17.20
N VAL A 272 11.41 -10.88 -16.28
CA VAL A 272 11.15 -11.43 -14.96
C VAL A 272 10.19 -10.53 -14.22
N SER A 273 9.13 -11.11 -13.68
CA SER A 273 8.14 -10.44 -12.84
C SER A 273 8.30 -10.83 -11.37
N GLU A 274 8.66 -12.08 -11.11
CA GLU A 274 8.78 -12.62 -9.77
C GLU A 274 9.79 -13.76 -9.76
N CYS A 275 10.52 -13.89 -8.66
CA CYS A 275 11.41 -15.02 -8.40
C CYS A 275 11.24 -15.48 -6.95
N GLY A 276 10.83 -16.73 -6.79
CA GLY A 276 10.79 -17.42 -5.50
C GLY A 276 11.98 -18.36 -5.38
N LEU A 277 12.63 -18.34 -4.22
CA LEU A 277 13.73 -19.24 -3.88
C LEU A 277 13.36 -20.02 -2.63
N SER A 278 13.61 -21.32 -2.64
CA SER A 278 13.50 -22.14 -1.42
C SER A 278 14.69 -23.09 -1.30
N MET A 279 15.27 -23.13 -0.10
CA MET A 279 16.47 -23.91 0.20
C MET A 279 16.23 -24.71 1.47
N GLU A 280 16.50 -26.02 1.42
CA GLU A 280 16.59 -26.84 2.63
C GLU A 280 17.92 -26.59 3.35
N GLU A 281 17.89 -26.49 4.67
CA GLU A 281 19.10 -26.35 5.48
C GLU A 281 20.09 -27.47 5.12
N SER A 282 21.29 -27.10 4.66
CA SER A 282 22.40 -27.96 4.19
C SER A 282 22.42 -28.41 2.71
N SER A 283 21.48 -27.97 1.87
CA SER A 283 21.57 -28.29 0.43
C SER A 283 22.60 -27.42 -0.30
N ALA A 284 23.41 -28.05 -1.17
CA ALA A 284 24.32 -27.34 -2.09
C ALA A 284 23.58 -26.73 -3.30
N ARG A 285 22.28 -27.01 -3.44
CA ARG A 285 21.40 -26.48 -4.48
C ARG A 285 20.14 -25.90 -3.86
N GLU A 286 19.69 -24.78 -4.39
CA GLU A 286 18.39 -24.19 -4.06
C GLU A 286 17.38 -24.48 -5.18
N THR A 287 16.12 -24.64 -4.80
CA THR A 287 15.01 -24.70 -5.76
C THR A 287 14.57 -23.28 -6.08
N PHE A 288 14.19 -23.06 -7.32
CA PHE A 288 13.68 -21.77 -7.76
C PHE A 288 12.39 -21.91 -8.56
N GLU A 289 11.57 -20.88 -8.46
CA GLU A 289 10.45 -20.60 -9.34
C GLU A 289 10.67 -19.19 -9.91
N VAL A 290 10.60 -19.04 -11.23
CA VAL A 290 10.70 -17.72 -11.88
C VAL A 290 9.53 -17.54 -12.82
N THR A 291 8.81 -16.42 -12.63
CA THR A 291 7.68 -16.01 -13.45
C THR A 291 8.08 -14.84 -14.34
N TYR A 292 7.71 -14.93 -15.62
CA TYR A 292 8.02 -13.96 -16.66
C TYR A 292 6.73 -13.43 -17.30
N VAL A 293 6.73 -12.16 -17.68
CA VAL A 293 5.65 -11.52 -18.45
C VAL A 293 6.12 -11.23 -19.87
N TYR A 294 5.22 -11.33 -20.86
CA TYR A 294 5.54 -10.98 -22.25
C TYR A 294 5.65 -9.47 -22.42
N GLN A 295 6.63 -9.03 -23.21
CA GLN A 295 6.85 -7.61 -23.46
C GLN A 295 6.25 -7.14 -24.79
N ALA A 296 5.74 -5.91 -24.79
CA ALA A 296 5.43 -5.10 -25.97
C ALA A 296 6.26 -3.80 -25.90
N GLY A 297 7.47 -3.81 -26.48
CA GLY A 297 8.40 -2.68 -26.31
C GLY A 297 9.08 -2.72 -24.93
N THR A 298 9.50 -1.54 -24.43
CA THR A 298 10.29 -1.42 -23.18
C THR A 298 9.45 -1.48 -21.92
N ASP A 299 8.26 -0.89 -21.92
CA ASP A 299 7.49 -0.61 -20.69
C ASP A 299 6.05 -1.13 -20.72
N SER A 300 5.67 -1.91 -21.73
CA SER A 300 4.30 -2.43 -21.85
C SER A 300 4.26 -3.94 -21.82
N ARG A 301 3.23 -4.47 -21.14
CA ARG A 301 2.93 -5.90 -21.09
C ARG A 301 2.13 -6.32 -22.32
N ARG A 302 2.40 -7.53 -22.82
CA ARG A 302 1.62 -8.20 -23.85
C ARG A 302 0.94 -9.45 -23.27
N PHE A 303 -0.19 -9.83 -23.85
CA PHE A 303 -0.84 -11.11 -23.62
C PHE A 303 -0.82 -11.91 -24.93
N LEU A 304 -0.61 -13.22 -24.84
CA LEU A 304 -0.47 -14.11 -25.99
C LEU A 304 -1.48 -15.26 -25.91
N SER A 305 -1.98 -15.74 -27.05
CA SER A 305 -2.64 -17.05 -27.05
C SER A 305 -1.58 -18.14 -27.03
N VAL A 306 -1.75 -19.17 -26.18
CA VAL A 306 -0.81 -20.30 -26.14
C VAL A 306 -0.77 -21.07 -27.46
N SER A 307 -1.90 -21.10 -28.19
CA SER A 307 -1.96 -21.65 -29.56
C SER A 307 -0.99 -20.97 -30.52
N ASP A 308 -0.68 -19.69 -30.30
CA ASP A 308 0.16 -18.91 -31.20
C ASP A 308 1.65 -19.11 -30.92
N VAL A 309 2.00 -19.80 -29.82
CA VAL A 309 3.37 -20.06 -29.41
C VAL A 309 3.85 -21.38 -30.02
N THR A 310 4.91 -21.32 -30.82
CA THR A 310 5.54 -22.50 -31.44
C THR A 310 6.81 -22.94 -30.72
N GLY A 311 7.40 -22.05 -29.92
CA GLY A 311 8.61 -22.36 -29.18
C GLY A 311 8.93 -21.37 -28.07
N ILE A 312 9.72 -21.82 -27.11
CA ILE A 312 10.29 -20.99 -26.04
C ILE A 312 11.80 -21.14 -26.09
N ARG A 313 12.51 -20.03 -26.17
CA ARG A 313 13.97 -19.97 -26.13
C ARG A 313 14.40 -19.61 -24.72
N ILE A 314 15.24 -20.45 -24.11
CA ILE A 314 15.84 -20.25 -22.78
C ILE A 314 17.35 -20.30 -22.97
N GLY A 315 18.03 -19.16 -22.82
CA GLY A 315 19.43 -19.03 -23.24
C GLY A 315 19.59 -19.36 -24.73
N ASP A 316 20.49 -20.29 -25.04
CA ASP A 316 20.75 -20.75 -26.41
C ASP A 316 19.84 -21.91 -26.87
N THR A 317 19.03 -22.47 -25.97
CA THR A 317 18.20 -23.64 -26.27
C THR A 317 16.79 -23.23 -26.65
N THR A 318 16.27 -23.80 -27.75
CA THR A 318 14.88 -23.61 -28.17
C THR A 318 14.07 -24.88 -27.90
N ILE A 319 12.99 -24.74 -27.14
CA ILE A 319 12.04 -25.78 -26.78
C ILE A 319 10.83 -25.63 -27.69
N SER A 320 10.58 -26.60 -28.56
CA SER A 320 9.37 -26.61 -29.39
C SER A 320 8.13 -26.90 -28.54
N ILE A 321 7.08 -26.10 -28.75
CA ILE A 321 5.74 -26.32 -28.23
C ILE A 321 4.95 -26.99 -29.35
N ALA A 322 4.73 -28.30 -29.23
CA ALA A 322 3.90 -29.06 -30.16
C ALA A 322 2.45 -29.02 -29.66
N GLU A 323 1.49 -28.92 -30.59
CA GLU A 323 0.05 -29.06 -30.31
C GLU A 323 -0.31 -30.45 -29.74
#